data_AF-A0A7C7GU04-F1
#
_entry.id   AF-A0A7C7GU04-F1
#
_cell.length_a   1.000
_cell.length_b   1.000
_cell.length_c   1.000
_cell.angle_alpha   90.00
_cell.angle_beta   90.00
_cell.angle_gamma   90.00
#
_symmetry.space_group_name_H-M   'P 1'
#
loop_
_entity.id
_entity.type
_entity.pdbx_description
1 polymer ?
#
loop_
_entity_poly.entity_id
_entity_poly.type
_entity_poly.pdbx_seq_one_letter_code
_entity_poly.pdbx_strand_id
1 'polypeptide(L)'
;MANYYYAKFQDVITPCNEALEILKDSIFKDLIGLGHFILGAANRSLGELDTAVKYLIKGTENISLRGKLGIYNCYCYYQLAEINVQIKDFLTAEKYYNKVIDIARELGSSSVLFRAYNGIANLNLSINNIDKCKEFLDLSLAVKGLSNAEKGRGYCDLGIYYHENGEYKKAIDILSKSYDIRIKSKLHDAASTSLLNLGKTQLAYNDSNNALKALEQALQICLEYQSKSKLLLCYELIAETYDRLGE
;
A
#
# COMPACT_ATOMS: atom_id res chain seq x y z
N MET A 1 19.68 3.97 -3.69
CA MET A 1 18.71 3.09 -2.99
C MET A 1 17.85 2.23 -3.93
N ALA A 2 17.47 2.68 -5.14
CA ALA A 2 16.93 1.77 -6.18
C ALA A 2 17.87 0.57 -6.38
N ASN A 3 19.18 0.81 -6.55
CA ASN A 3 20.18 -0.26 -6.63
C ASN A 3 20.35 -1.11 -5.34
N TYR A 4 19.96 -0.61 -4.16
CA TYR A 4 20.13 -1.34 -2.90
C TYR A 4 19.00 -2.35 -2.68
N TYR A 5 17.76 -1.93 -2.94
CA TYR A 5 16.62 -2.84 -2.92
C TYR A 5 16.65 -3.78 -4.13
N TYR A 6 17.01 -3.28 -5.32
CA TYR A 6 17.20 -4.10 -6.53
C TYR A 6 18.24 -5.21 -6.31
N ALA A 7 19.41 -4.89 -5.74
CA ALA A 7 20.42 -5.88 -5.38
C ALA A 7 19.86 -6.92 -4.38
N LYS A 8 19.21 -6.47 -3.30
CA LYS A 8 18.61 -7.39 -2.32
C LYS A 8 17.53 -8.30 -2.90
N PHE A 9 16.73 -7.84 -3.86
CA PHE A 9 15.71 -8.68 -4.50
C PHE A 9 16.35 -9.68 -5.48
N GLN A 10 17.40 -9.28 -6.18
CA GLN A 10 18.19 -10.20 -7.01
C GLN A 10 18.86 -11.30 -6.16
N ASP A 11 19.37 -10.92 -4.99
CA ASP A 11 20.06 -11.82 -4.05
C ASP A 11 19.13 -12.90 -3.48
N VAL A 12 17.81 -12.70 -3.50
CA VAL A 12 16.82 -13.67 -2.99
C VAL A 12 16.37 -14.66 -4.08
N ILE A 13 16.53 -14.32 -5.37
CA ILE A 13 16.06 -15.16 -6.48
C ILE A 13 16.86 -16.48 -6.54
N THR A 14 18.19 -16.41 -6.48
CA THR A 14 19.04 -17.61 -6.62
C THR A 14 18.81 -18.62 -5.49
N PRO A 15 18.88 -18.23 -4.19
CA PRO A 15 18.61 -19.17 -3.10
C PRO A 15 17.17 -19.71 -3.12
N CYS A 16 16.20 -18.90 -3.56
CA CYS A 16 14.82 -19.36 -3.67
C CYS A 16 14.64 -20.40 -4.78
N ASN A 17 15.28 -20.23 -5.93
CA ASN A 17 15.27 -21.23 -7.00
C ASN A 17 15.94 -22.54 -6.56
N GLU A 18 17.08 -22.46 -5.86
CA GLU A 18 17.73 -23.64 -5.28
C GLU A 18 16.81 -24.38 -4.29
N ALA A 19 16.13 -23.64 -3.42
CA ALA A 19 15.15 -24.22 -2.49
C ALA A 19 13.97 -24.89 -3.21
N LEU A 20 13.48 -24.30 -4.31
CA LEU A 20 12.42 -24.90 -5.12
C LEU A 20 12.88 -26.16 -5.84
N GLU A 21 14.14 -26.22 -6.31
CA GLU A 21 14.70 -27.43 -6.91
C GLU A 21 14.82 -28.58 -5.89
N ILE A 22 15.20 -28.27 -4.64
CA ILE A 22 15.22 -29.26 -3.56
C ILE A 22 13.80 -29.76 -3.24
N LEU A 23 12.80 -28.88 -3.33
CA LEU A 23 11.41 -29.16 -2.97
C LEU A 23 10.54 -29.67 -4.13
N LYS A 24 11.03 -29.75 -5.37
CA LYS A 24 10.17 -29.95 -6.55
C LYS A 24 9.33 -31.23 -6.53
N ASP A 25 9.86 -32.31 -5.96
CA ASP A 25 9.19 -33.61 -5.82
C ASP A 25 8.68 -33.84 -4.39
N SER A 26 8.66 -32.78 -3.57
CA SER A 26 8.25 -32.84 -2.18
C SER A 26 6.73 -32.82 -2.03
N ILE A 27 6.25 -33.46 -0.97
CA ILE A 27 4.85 -33.35 -0.53
C ILE A 27 4.53 -31.98 0.09
N PHE A 28 5.54 -31.16 0.42
CA PHE A 28 5.37 -29.86 1.06
C PHE A 28 4.97 -28.76 0.07
N LYS A 29 3.80 -28.90 -0.56
CA LYS A 29 3.27 -27.93 -1.55
C LYS A 29 3.19 -26.50 -1.01
N ASP A 30 2.83 -26.33 0.26
CA ASP A 30 2.78 -24.99 0.87
C ASP A 30 4.15 -24.28 0.87
N LEU A 31 5.25 -25.01 1.04
CA LEU A 31 6.61 -24.44 1.00
C LEU A 31 7.03 -24.09 -0.43
N ILE A 32 6.68 -24.95 -1.41
CA ILE A 32 6.86 -24.64 -2.83
C ILE A 32 6.10 -23.36 -3.18
N GLY A 33 4.86 -23.26 -2.72
CA GLY A 33 4.02 -22.08 -2.90
C GLY A 33 4.60 -20.82 -2.26
N LEU A 34 5.18 -20.93 -1.05
CA LEU A 34 5.90 -19.82 -0.41
C LEU A 34 7.10 -19.36 -1.23
N GLY A 35 7.89 -20.30 -1.78
CA GLY A 35 8.99 -19.95 -2.68
C GLY A 35 8.50 -19.20 -3.93
N HIS A 36 7.40 -19.66 -4.54
CA HIS A 36 6.77 -18.94 -5.65
C HIS A 36 6.26 -17.54 -5.24
N PHE A 37 5.69 -17.36 -4.05
CA PHE A 37 5.34 -16.03 -3.53
C PHE A 37 6.57 -15.12 -3.45
N ILE A 38 7.68 -15.61 -2.90
CA ILE A 38 8.93 -14.84 -2.76
C ILE A 38 9.46 -14.42 -4.13
N LEU A 39 9.52 -15.34 -5.09
CA LEU A 39 9.94 -15.03 -6.46
C LEU A 39 8.99 -14.03 -7.13
N GLY A 40 7.68 -14.17 -6.94
CA GLY A 40 6.69 -13.24 -7.44
C GLY A 40 6.89 -11.82 -6.90
N ALA A 41 7.08 -11.69 -5.59
CA ALA A 41 7.32 -10.41 -4.93
C ALA A 41 8.67 -9.77 -5.34
N ALA A 42 9.72 -10.58 -5.49
CA ALA A 42 11.03 -10.12 -5.94
C ALA A 42 10.96 -9.59 -7.39
N ASN A 43 10.40 -10.37 -8.32
CA ASN A 43 10.26 -9.97 -9.72
C ASN A 43 9.39 -8.71 -9.88
N ARG A 44 8.31 -8.60 -9.10
CA ARG A 44 7.48 -7.38 -9.10
C ARG A 44 8.30 -6.15 -8.68
N SER A 45 9.17 -6.30 -7.69
CA SER A 45 10.03 -5.23 -7.20
C SER A 45 11.15 -4.86 -8.19
N LEU A 46 11.55 -5.80 -9.05
CA LEU A 46 12.49 -5.57 -10.15
C LEU A 46 11.81 -4.95 -11.39
N GLY A 47 10.49 -4.91 -11.44
CA GLY A 47 9.71 -4.42 -12.59
C GLY A 47 9.32 -5.51 -13.60
N GLU A 48 9.70 -6.76 -13.34
CA GLU A 48 9.43 -7.93 -14.20
C GLU A 48 8.00 -8.46 -13.98
N LEU A 49 7.00 -7.69 -14.41
CA LEU A 49 5.59 -7.94 -14.09
C LEU A 49 5.06 -9.28 -14.60
N ASP A 50 5.41 -9.70 -15.82
CA ASP A 50 4.95 -10.99 -16.37
C ASP A 50 5.47 -12.17 -15.57
N THR A 51 6.76 -12.13 -15.21
CA THR A 51 7.41 -13.13 -14.36
C THR A 51 6.82 -13.11 -12.96
N ALA A 52 6.53 -11.93 -12.42
CA ALA A 52 5.87 -11.78 -11.14
C ALA A 52 4.50 -12.45 -11.12
N VAL A 53 3.63 -12.15 -12.10
CA VAL A 53 2.28 -12.74 -12.21
C VAL A 53 2.37 -14.26 -12.30
N LYS A 54 3.27 -14.79 -13.14
CA LYS A 54 3.48 -16.24 -13.28
C LYS A 54 3.79 -16.91 -11.94
N TYR A 55 4.72 -16.34 -11.16
CA TYR A 55 5.08 -16.90 -9.86
C TYR A 55 4.00 -16.69 -8.81
N LEU A 56 3.32 -15.54 -8.78
CA LEU A 56 2.22 -15.29 -7.84
C LEU A 56 1.07 -16.27 -8.06
N ILE A 57 0.69 -16.57 -9.31
CA ILE A 57 -0.33 -17.58 -9.65
C ILE A 57 0.09 -18.96 -9.11
N LYS A 58 1.32 -19.41 -9.41
CA LYS A 58 1.86 -20.66 -8.87
C LYS A 58 1.85 -20.69 -7.34
N GLY A 59 2.11 -19.56 -6.69
CA GLY A 59 1.96 -19.41 -5.24
C GLY A 59 0.53 -19.68 -4.78
N THR A 60 -0.47 -19.09 -5.44
CA THR A 60 -1.89 -19.31 -5.09
C THR A 60 -2.35 -20.76 -5.28
N GLU A 61 -1.79 -21.48 -6.25
CA GLU A 61 -2.13 -22.88 -6.56
C GLU A 61 -1.52 -23.87 -5.56
N ASN A 62 -0.35 -23.54 -5.00
CA ASN A 62 0.42 -24.45 -4.15
C ASN A 62 0.21 -24.20 -2.66
N ILE A 63 -0.12 -22.97 -2.24
CA ILE A 63 -0.38 -22.64 -0.83
C ILE A 63 -1.84 -22.96 -0.49
N SER A 64 -2.05 -23.82 0.49
CA SER A 64 -3.36 -24.09 1.08
C SER A 64 -3.99 -22.82 1.63
N LEU A 65 -5.30 -22.65 1.36
CA LEU A 65 -6.10 -21.56 1.89
C LEU A 65 -6.26 -21.63 3.41
N ARG A 66 -6.13 -22.84 3.97
CA ARG A 66 -6.29 -23.13 5.40
C ARG A 66 -4.99 -23.68 5.95
N GLY A 67 -4.38 -22.95 6.87
CA GLY A 67 -3.12 -23.35 7.51
C GLY A 67 -2.20 -22.18 7.81
N LYS A 68 -1.04 -22.48 8.41
CA LYS A 68 -0.06 -21.47 8.83
C LYS A 68 0.44 -20.59 7.69
N LEU A 69 0.49 -21.13 6.47
CA LEU A 69 0.95 -20.41 5.29
C LEU A 69 -0.18 -19.76 4.47
N GLY A 70 -1.44 -19.92 4.85
CA GLY A 70 -2.58 -19.34 4.12
C GLY A 70 -2.52 -17.81 4.00
N ILE A 71 -1.86 -17.13 4.94
CA ILE A 71 -1.60 -15.69 4.87
C ILE A 71 -0.76 -15.29 3.65
N TYR A 72 0.16 -16.15 3.18
CA TYR A 72 0.95 -15.89 1.99
C TYR A 72 0.13 -16.09 0.71
N ASN A 73 -0.88 -16.96 0.73
CA ASN A 73 -1.87 -17.05 -0.35
C ASN A 73 -2.64 -15.73 -0.48
N CYS A 74 -3.08 -15.14 0.64
CA CYS A 74 -3.66 -13.80 0.66
C CYS A 74 -2.73 -12.75 0.06
N TYR A 75 -1.43 -12.78 0.39
CA TYR A 75 -0.48 -11.85 -0.19
C TYR A 75 -0.29 -12.05 -1.70
N CYS A 76 -0.31 -13.29 -2.21
CA CYS A 76 -0.30 -13.54 -3.64
C CYS A 76 -1.52 -12.90 -4.33
N TYR A 77 -2.73 -13.20 -3.86
CA TYR A 77 -3.95 -12.63 -4.44
C TYR A 77 -3.99 -11.11 -4.33
N TYR A 78 -3.53 -10.54 -3.21
CA TYR A 78 -3.45 -9.09 -3.03
C TYR A 78 -2.49 -8.45 -4.06
N GLN A 79 -1.31 -9.04 -4.28
CA GLN A 79 -0.38 -8.52 -5.28
C GLN A 79 -0.91 -8.67 -6.71
N LEU A 80 -1.57 -9.80 -7.03
CA LEU A 80 -2.25 -9.97 -8.30
C LEU A 80 -3.35 -8.92 -8.49
N ALA A 81 -4.11 -8.60 -7.45
CA ALA A 81 -5.13 -7.55 -7.49
C ALA A 81 -4.50 -6.19 -7.83
N GLU A 82 -3.42 -5.80 -7.15
CA GLU A 82 -2.73 -4.53 -7.42
C GLU A 82 -2.16 -4.46 -8.84
N ILE A 83 -1.60 -5.56 -9.37
CA ILE A 83 -1.14 -5.61 -10.78
C ILE A 83 -2.32 -5.43 -11.73
N ASN A 84 -3.47 -6.05 -11.45
CA ASN A 84 -4.67 -5.91 -12.26
C ASN A 84 -5.24 -4.47 -12.22
N VAL A 85 -5.14 -3.77 -11.08
CA VAL A 85 -5.44 -2.33 -11.01
C VAL A 85 -4.53 -1.54 -11.95
N GLN A 86 -3.22 -1.84 -11.98
CA GLN A 86 -2.26 -1.12 -12.83
C GLN A 86 -2.56 -1.29 -14.33
N ILE A 87 -2.93 -2.49 -14.76
CA ILE A 87 -3.32 -2.76 -16.16
C ILE A 87 -4.79 -2.43 -16.46
N LYS A 88 -5.51 -1.82 -15.50
CA LYS A 88 -6.92 -1.42 -15.59
C LYS A 88 -7.91 -2.57 -15.79
N ASP A 89 -7.53 -3.79 -15.44
CA ASP A 89 -8.46 -4.92 -15.30
C ASP A 89 -9.11 -4.88 -13.90
N PHE A 90 -10.05 -3.95 -13.75
CA PHE A 90 -10.72 -3.69 -12.48
C PHE A 90 -11.61 -4.86 -12.01
N LEU A 91 -12.17 -5.63 -12.94
CA LEU A 91 -13.02 -6.79 -12.62
C LEU A 91 -12.18 -7.92 -11.99
N THR A 92 -11.04 -8.23 -12.60
CA THR A 92 -10.13 -9.24 -12.06
C THR A 92 -9.52 -8.77 -10.74
N ALA A 93 -9.18 -7.48 -10.61
CA ALA A 93 -8.70 -6.91 -9.35
C ALA A 93 -9.72 -7.06 -8.21
N GLU A 94 -10.98 -6.69 -8.45
CA GLU A 94 -12.07 -6.83 -7.47
C GLU A 94 -12.25 -8.29 -7.03
N LYS A 95 -12.24 -9.22 -8.00
CA LYS A 95 -12.32 -10.66 -7.72
C LYS A 95 -11.19 -11.14 -6.79
N TYR A 96 -9.97 -10.71 -7.04
CA TYR A 96 -8.83 -11.10 -6.19
C TYR A 96 -8.90 -10.47 -4.80
N TYR A 97 -9.25 -9.19 -4.68
CA TYR A 97 -9.42 -8.59 -3.35
C TYR A 97 -10.54 -9.27 -2.54
N ASN A 98 -11.68 -9.58 -3.16
CA ASN A 98 -12.75 -10.32 -2.47
C ASN A 98 -12.27 -11.69 -1.99
N LYS A 99 -11.47 -12.39 -2.79
CA LYS A 99 -10.85 -13.65 -2.37
C LYS A 99 -9.92 -13.48 -1.17
N VAL A 100 -9.14 -12.39 -1.11
CA VAL A 100 -8.31 -12.06 0.06
C VAL A 100 -9.18 -11.84 1.30
N ILE A 101 -10.30 -11.11 1.17
CA ILE A 101 -11.24 -10.86 2.27
C ILE A 101 -11.79 -12.17 2.83
N ASP A 102 -12.24 -13.08 1.96
CA ASP A 102 -12.82 -14.36 2.37
C ASP A 102 -11.79 -15.21 3.13
N ILE A 103 -10.58 -15.34 2.59
CA ILE A 103 -9.51 -16.10 3.26
C ILE A 103 -9.09 -15.40 4.57
N ALA A 104 -8.99 -14.07 4.61
CA ALA A 104 -8.63 -13.34 5.82
C ALA A 104 -9.65 -13.53 6.94
N ARG A 105 -10.95 -13.60 6.60
CA ARG A 105 -12.02 -13.93 7.56
C ARG A 105 -11.89 -15.36 8.08
N GLU A 106 -11.63 -16.34 7.20
CA GLU A 106 -11.40 -17.73 7.61
C GLU A 106 -10.17 -17.87 8.53
N LEU A 107 -9.09 -17.13 8.25
CA LEU A 107 -7.86 -17.13 9.04
C LEU A 107 -7.96 -16.28 10.32
N GLY A 108 -9.02 -15.48 10.49
CA GLY A 108 -9.14 -14.52 11.59
C GLY A 108 -8.07 -13.42 11.59
N SER A 109 -7.52 -13.07 10.41
CA SER A 109 -6.41 -12.13 10.30
C SER A 109 -6.89 -10.69 10.09
N SER A 110 -6.96 -9.91 11.18
CA SER A 110 -7.32 -8.49 11.14
C SER A 110 -6.42 -7.68 10.20
N SER A 111 -5.11 -7.93 10.20
CA SER A 111 -4.17 -7.16 9.39
C SER A 111 -4.40 -7.36 7.88
N VAL A 112 -4.63 -8.62 7.47
CA VAL A 112 -4.90 -8.93 6.06
C VAL A 112 -6.27 -8.39 5.65
N LEU A 113 -7.27 -8.54 6.52
CA LEU A 113 -8.62 -8.02 6.27
C LEU A 113 -8.61 -6.49 6.08
N PHE A 114 -7.90 -5.77 6.94
CA PHE A 114 -7.68 -4.33 6.81
C PHE A 114 -7.05 -3.95 5.47
N ARG A 115 -5.99 -4.66 5.07
CA ARG A 115 -5.31 -4.41 3.79
C ARG A 115 -6.22 -4.65 2.61
N ALA A 116 -7.02 -5.71 2.64
CA ALA A 116 -7.93 -6.05 1.55
C ALA A 116 -9.05 -5.01 1.40
N TYR A 117 -9.65 -4.56 2.50
CA TYR A 117 -10.64 -3.48 2.45
C TYR A 117 -10.05 -2.17 1.92
N ASN A 118 -8.85 -1.77 2.35
CA ASN A 118 -8.18 -0.59 1.76
C ASN A 118 -7.86 -0.79 0.27
N GLY A 119 -7.47 -2.00 -0.14
CA GLY A 119 -7.23 -2.32 -1.54
C GLY A 119 -8.48 -2.13 -2.41
N ILE A 120 -9.63 -2.63 -1.96
CA ILE A 120 -10.91 -2.42 -2.66
C ILE A 120 -11.35 -0.95 -2.63
N ALA A 121 -11.14 -0.24 -1.53
CA ALA A 121 -11.43 1.19 -1.48
C ALA A 121 -10.64 1.96 -2.54
N ASN A 122 -9.32 1.72 -2.63
CA ASN A 122 -8.46 2.36 -3.63
C ASN A 122 -8.85 1.98 -5.07
N LEU A 123 -9.27 0.72 -5.29
CA LEU A 123 -9.81 0.30 -6.58
C LEU A 123 -11.07 1.11 -6.93
N ASN A 124 -12.00 1.26 -5.98
CA ASN A 124 -13.24 2.02 -6.18
C ASN A 124 -12.97 3.51 -6.41
N LEU A 125 -12.01 4.10 -5.70
CA LEU A 125 -11.53 5.46 -5.96
C LEU A 125 -11.00 5.60 -7.39
N SER A 126 -10.22 4.62 -7.86
CA SER A 126 -9.62 4.63 -9.21
C SER A 126 -10.64 4.55 -10.35
N ILE A 127 -11.82 3.97 -10.09
CA ILE A 127 -12.94 3.92 -11.04
C ILE A 127 -14.03 4.96 -10.73
N ASN A 128 -13.72 5.94 -9.87
CA ASN A 128 -14.63 7.02 -9.45
C ASN A 128 -15.95 6.53 -8.81
N ASN A 129 -15.93 5.35 -8.16
CA ASN A 129 -17.03 4.85 -7.35
C ASN A 129 -16.86 5.30 -5.90
N ILE A 130 -17.21 6.56 -5.65
CA ILE A 130 -16.97 7.26 -4.39
C ILE A 130 -17.73 6.60 -3.22
N ASP A 131 -18.98 6.20 -3.41
CA ASP A 131 -19.80 5.60 -2.35
C ASP A 131 -19.19 4.29 -1.84
N LYS A 132 -18.81 3.38 -2.75
CA LYS A 132 -18.15 2.12 -2.36
C LYS A 132 -16.77 2.36 -1.76
N CYS A 133 -16.02 3.35 -2.27
CA CYS A 133 -14.73 3.71 -1.68
C CYS A 133 -14.90 4.04 -0.19
N LYS A 134 -15.88 4.88 0.14
CA LYS A 134 -16.17 5.26 1.53
C LYS A 134 -16.57 4.07 2.39
N GLU A 135 -17.47 3.23 1.89
CA GLU A 135 -17.92 2.01 2.59
C GLU A 135 -16.73 1.13 2.97
N PHE A 136 -15.82 0.85 2.02
CA PHE A 136 -14.67 -0.01 2.27
C PHE A 136 -13.60 0.65 3.17
N LEU A 137 -13.42 1.98 3.10
CA LEU A 137 -12.57 2.69 4.07
C LEU A 137 -13.12 2.59 5.49
N ASP A 138 -14.43 2.73 5.68
CA ASP A 138 -15.08 2.59 6.98
C ASP A 138 -14.97 1.15 7.50
N LEU A 139 -15.22 0.16 6.65
CA LEU A 139 -15.02 -1.26 6.98
C LEU A 139 -13.57 -1.54 7.39
N SER A 140 -12.60 -0.92 6.71
CA SER A 140 -11.19 -1.07 7.05
C SER A 140 -10.88 -0.52 8.45
N LEU A 141 -11.37 0.67 8.79
CA LEU A 141 -11.13 1.30 10.08
C LEU A 141 -11.93 0.65 11.23
N ALA A 142 -13.02 -0.04 10.91
CA ALA A 142 -13.84 -0.80 11.86
C ALA A 142 -13.23 -2.17 12.23
N VAL A 143 -12.19 -2.63 11.52
CA VAL A 143 -11.49 -3.89 11.87
C VAL A 143 -10.96 -3.81 13.31
N LYS A 144 -11.21 -4.85 14.11
CA LYS A 144 -10.75 -4.90 15.50
C LYS A 144 -9.27 -5.28 15.57
N GLY A 145 -8.56 -4.69 16.54
CA GLY A 145 -7.16 -5.03 16.81
C GLY A 145 -6.14 -4.37 15.88
N LEU A 146 -6.51 -3.31 15.16
CA LEU A 146 -5.56 -2.58 14.31
C LEU A 146 -4.39 -2.01 15.12
N SER A 147 -3.19 -2.22 14.59
CA SER A 147 -1.98 -1.53 15.03
C SER A 147 -2.07 -0.04 14.74
N ASN A 148 -1.23 0.77 15.40
CA ASN A 148 -1.15 2.19 15.08
C ASN A 148 -0.65 2.46 13.66
N ALA A 149 0.16 1.56 13.09
CA ALA A 149 0.57 1.64 11.70
C ALA A 149 -0.62 1.54 10.74
N GLU A 150 -1.51 0.58 11.01
CA GLU A 150 -2.73 0.38 10.21
C GLU A 150 -3.72 1.51 10.41
N LYS A 151 -3.97 1.95 11.66
CA LYS A 151 -4.83 3.12 11.93
C LYS A 151 -4.31 4.37 11.22
N GLY A 152 -3.01 4.65 11.34
CA GLY A 152 -2.37 5.78 10.68
C GLY A 152 -2.54 5.72 9.16
N ARG A 153 -2.42 4.52 8.56
CA ARG A 153 -2.71 4.32 7.13
C ARG A 153 -4.19 4.53 6.80
N GLY A 154 -5.12 3.90 7.50
CA GLY A 154 -6.55 4.02 7.21
C GLY A 154 -7.05 5.47 7.32
N TYR A 155 -6.56 6.24 8.30
CA TYR A 155 -6.86 7.67 8.36
C TYR A 155 -6.20 8.47 7.22
N CYS A 156 -5.01 8.08 6.75
CA CYS A 156 -4.40 8.72 5.58
C CYS A 156 -5.28 8.52 4.34
N ASP A 157 -5.69 7.28 4.10
CA ASP A 157 -6.49 6.89 2.92
C ASP A 157 -7.90 7.52 2.99
N LEU A 158 -8.50 7.61 4.18
CA LEU A 158 -9.75 8.35 4.39
C LEU A 158 -9.60 9.87 4.20
N GLY A 159 -8.44 10.43 4.57
CA GLY A 159 -8.13 11.84 4.33
C GLY A 159 -8.04 12.15 2.83
N ILE A 160 -7.39 11.26 2.07
CA ILE A 160 -7.32 11.34 0.60
C ILE A 160 -8.74 11.28 0.01
N TYR A 161 -9.59 10.35 0.47
CA TYR A 161 -10.98 10.29 0.04
C TYR A 161 -11.71 11.65 0.19
N TYR A 162 -11.61 12.28 1.37
CA TYR A 162 -12.27 13.58 1.59
C TYR A 162 -11.66 14.69 0.74
N HIS A 163 -10.36 14.63 0.46
CA HIS A 163 -9.70 15.57 -0.44
C HIS A 163 -10.25 15.46 -1.87
N GLU A 164 -10.32 14.24 -2.40
CA GLU A 164 -10.86 13.97 -3.74
C GLU A 164 -12.37 14.32 -3.84
N ASN A 165 -13.10 14.23 -2.73
CA ASN A 165 -14.51 14.67 -2.65
C ASN A 165 -14.68 16.19 -2.43
N GLY A 166 -13.60 16.97 -2.42
CA GLY A 166 -13.65 18.43 -2.19
C GLY A 166 -13.97 18.86 -0.75
N GLU A 167 -14.06 17.91 0.19
CA GLU A 167 -14.33 18.15 1.61
C GLU A 167 -13.03 18.50 2.38
N TYR A 168 -12.33 19.54 1.91
CA TYR A 168 -10.96 19.83 2.33
C TYR A 168 -10.77 20.03 3.83
N LYS A 169 -11.72 20.67 4.53
CA LYS A 169 -11.64 20.83 6.00
C LYS A 169 -11.63 19.47 6.72
N LYS A 170 -12.48 18.54 6.29
CA LYS A 170 -12.52 17.19 6.87
C LYS A 170 -11.25 16.41 6.53
N ALA A 171 -10.78 16.54 5.29
CA ALA A 171 -9.52 15.94 4.87
C ALA A 171 -8.35 16.42 5.74
N ILE A 172 -8.22 17.73 5.98
CA ILE A 172 -7.20 18.31 6.87
C ILE A 172 -7.26 17.68 8.26
N ASP A 173 -8.44 17.67 8.91
CA ASP A 173 -8.62 17.10 10.24
C ASP A 173 -8.21 15.62 10.32
N ILE A 174 -8.59 14.84 9.30
CA ILE A 174 -8.32 13.40 9.25
C ILE A 174 -6.85 13.12 8.93
N LEU A 175 -6.23 13.89 8.04
CA LEU A 175 -4.81 13.78 7.69
C LEU A 175 -3.91 14.19 8.87
N SER A 176 -4.29 15.22 9.63
CA SER A 176 -3.60 15.58 10.89
C SER A 176 -3.66 14.45 11.91
N LYS A 177 -4.82 13.79 12.08
CA LYS A 177 -4.94 12.59 12.94
C LYS A 177 -4.04 11.44 12.45
N SER A 178 -3.97 11.21 11.15
CA SER A 178 -3.07 10.22 10.55
C SER A 178 -1.60 10.51 10.87
N TYR A 179 -1.18 11.77 10.69
CA TYR A 179 0.16 12.24 11.00
C TYR A 179 0.51 12.03 12.48
N ASP A 180 -0.37 12.47 13.39
CA ASP A 180 -0.17 12.35 14.84
C ASP A 180 0.03 10.91 15.29
N ILE A 181 -0.79 9.99 14.78
CA ILE A 181 -0.67 8.55 15.09
C ILE A 181 0.69 8.02 14.62
N ARG A 182 1.10 8.38 13.41
CA ARG A 182 2.33 7.89 12.79
C ARG A 182 3.56 8.44 13.51
N ILE A 183 3.61 9.73 13.83
CA ILE A 183 4.72 10.33 14.60
C ILE A 183 4.80 9.76 16.02
N LYS A 184 3.68 9.69 16.76
CA LYS A 184 3.68 9.12 18.11
C LYS A 184 4.12 7.66 18.13
N SER A 185 3.92 6.95 17.02
CA SER A 185 4.34 5.56 16.85
C SER A 185 5.72 5.39 16.21
N LYS A 186 6.49 6.48 16.04
CA LYS A 186 7.83 6.49 15.41
C LYS A 186 7.86 5.95 13.97
N LEU A 187 6.74 6.08 13.25
CA LEU A 187 6.59 5.71 11.84
C LEU A 187 6.91 6.91 10.94
N HIS A 188 8.13 7.46 11.06
CA HIS A 188 8.51 8.75 10.46
C HIS A 188 8.33 8.77 8.94
N ASP A 189 8.83 7.76 8.20
CA ASP A 189 8.64 7.71 6.75
C ASP A 189 7.14 7.62 6.35
N ALA A 190 6.30 6.96 7.15
CA ALA A 190 4.86 6.97 6.88
C ALA A 190 4.23 8.33 7.23
N ALA A 191 4.72 9.01 8.26
CA ALA A 191 4.24 10.33 8.66
C ALA A 191 4.47 11.39 7.56
N SER A 192 5.57 11.29 6.80
CA SER A 192 5.79 12.19 5.65
C SER A 192 4.71 12.06 4.57
N THR A 193 4.15 10.86 4.38
CA THR A 193 3.01 10.67 3.47
C THR A 193 1.75 11.37 3.97
N SER A 194 1.50 11.40 5.28
CA SER A 194 0.38 12.16 5.85
C SER A 194 0.57 13.66 5.66
N LEU A 195 1.79 14.17 5.88
CA LEU A 195 2.13 15.59 5.70
C LEU A 195 2.05 16.02 4.24
N LEU A 196 2.50 15.20 3.30
CA LEU A 196 2.39 15.48 1.86
C LEU A 196 0.93 15.67 1.43
N ASN A 197 0.06 14.74 1.84
CA ASN A 197 -1.37 14.84 1.53
C ASN A 197 -2.03 16.01 2.27
N LEU A 198 -1.58 16.31 3.50
CA LEU A 198 -2.05 17.46 4.26
C LEU A 198 -1.70 18.77 3.54
N GLY A 199 -0.45 18.93 3.12
CA GLY A 199 0.01 20.10 2.37
C GLY A 199 -0.72 20.26 1.04
N LYS A 200 -0.86 19.18 0.26
CA LYS A 200 -1.68 19.17 -0.97
C LYS A 200 -3.12 19.62 -0.70
N THR A 201 -3.72 19.13 0.40
CA THR A 201 -5.10 19.49 0.77
C THR A 201 -5.20 20.94 1.23
N GLN A 202 -4.22 21.45 1.97
CA GLN A 202 -4.16 22.85 2.39
C GLN A 202 -3.99 23.79 1.20
N LEU A 203 -3.19 23.43 0.19
CA LEU A 203 -3.14 24.16 -1.08
C LEU A 203 -4.49 24.20 -1.78
N ALA A 204 -5.17 23.06 -1.91
CA ALA A 204 -6.50 23.00 -2.50
C ALA A 204 -7.53 23.82 -1.69
N TYR A 205 -7.30 23.97 -0.38
CA TYR A 205 -8.09 24.81 0.52
C TYR A 205 -7.68 26.30 0.54
N ASN A 206 -6.70 26.70 -0.29
CA ASN A 206 -6.11 28.05 -0.34
C ASN A 206 -5.42 28.50 0.95
N ASP A 207 -4.86 27.56 1.70
CA ASP A 207 -4.04 27.81 2.89
C ASP A 207 -2.57 27.54 2.60
N SER A 208 -1.98 28.38 1.73
CA SER A 208 -0.59 28.23 1.26
C SER A 208 0.43 28.28 2.40
N ASN A 209 0.15 29.07 3.45
CA ASN A 209 1.06 29.21 4.59
C ASN A 209 1.18 27.91 5.41
N ASN A 210 0.06 27.25 5.71
CA ASN A 210 0.12 25.98 6.43
C ASN A 210 0.55 24.83 5.52
N ALA A 211 0.22 24.90 4.21
CA ALA A 211 0.72 23.96 3.23
C ALA A 211 2.26 23.95 3.19
N LEU A 212 2.89 25.12 3.09
CA LEU A 212 4.35 25.23 3.05
C LEU A 212 4.98 24.56 4.28
N LYS A 213 4.49 24.88 5.48
CA LYS A 213 4.98 24.28 6.74
C LYS A 213 4.86 22.74 6.74
N ALA A 214 3.72 22.21 6.29
CA ALA A 214 3.51 20.77 6.23
C ALA A 214 4.47 20.11 5.22
N LEU A 215 4.65 20.73 4.05
CA LEU A 215 5.52 20.23 2.98
C LEU A 215 7.00 20.31 3.34
N GLU A 216 7.46 21.38 4.01
CA GLU A 216 8.83 21.49 4.52
C GLU A 216 9.14 20.41 5.56
N GLN A 217 8.20 20.15 6.48
CA GLN A 217 8.32 19.03 7.43
C GLN A 217 8.37 17.68 6.71
N ALA A 218 7.54 17.49 5.67
CA ALA A 218 7.56 16.26 4.88
C ALA A 218 8.90 16.09 4.15
N LEU A 219 9.44 17.16 3.57
CA LEU A 219 10.71 17.19 2.87
C LEU A 219 11.86 16.79 3.81
N GLN A 220 11.91 17.37 5.00
CA GLN A 220 12.93 17.06 6.00
C GLN A 220 12.96 15.56 6.35
N ILE A 221 11.79 14.97 6.60
CA ILE A 221 11.68 13.53 6.86
C ILE A 221 12.07 12.72 5.62
N CYS A 222 11.63 13.11 4.43
CA CYS A 222 11.95 12.39 3.20
C CYS A 222 13.45 12.40 2.88
N LEU A 223 14.17 13.48 3.23
CA LEU A 223 15.63 13.57 3.09
C LEU A 223 16.33 12.62 4.08
N GLU A 224 15.90 12.61 5.34
CA GLU A 224 16.44 11.72 6.38
C GLU A 224 16.30 10.23 6.00
N TYR A 225 15.14 9.84 5.46
CA TYR A 225 14.85 8.44 5.08
C TYR A 225 15.16 8.12 3.61
N GLN A 226 15.68 9.08 2.84
CA GLN A 226 16.04 8.96 1.42
C GLN A 226 14.90 8.44 0.52
N SER A 227 13.67 8.86 0.81
CA SER A 227 12.45 8.44 0.09
C SER A 227 12.31 9.16 -1.25
N LYS A 228 13.09 8.73 -2.26
CA LYS A 228 13.21 9.40 -3.57
C LYS A 228 11.88 9.74 -4.26
N SER A 229 10.92 8.82 -4.26
CA SER A 229 9.62 9.04 -4.90
C SER A 229 8.81 10.15 -4.22
N LYS A 230 8.93 10.28 -2.89
CA LYS A 230 8.26 11.32 -2.10
C LYS A 230 8.99 12.67 -2.21
N LEU A 231 10.31 12.66 -2.37
CA LEU A 231 11.11 13.88 -2.54
C LEU A 231 10.69 14.69 -3.76
N LEU A 232 10.49 14.02 -4.90
CA LEU A 232 10.02 14.69 -6.12
C LEU A 232 8.69 15.42 -5.86
N LEU A 233 7.72 14.73 -5.27
CA LEU A 233 6.42 15.31 -4.95
C LEU A 233 6.52 16.45 -3.93
N CYS A 234 7.43 16.36 -2.95
CA CYS A 234 7.69 17.48 -2.02
C CYS A 234 8.13 18.72 -2.79
N TYR A 235 9.13 18.59 -3.67
CA TYR A 235 9.64 19.74 -4.44
C TYR A 235 8.58 20.34 -5.36
N GLU A 236 7.81 19.50 -6.06
CA GLU A 236 6.71 19.95 -6.94
C GLU A 236 5.66 20.76 -6.17
N LEU A 237 5.20 20.25 -5.03
CA LEU A 237 4.17 20.93 -4.23
C LEU A 237 4.72 22.19 -3.55
N ILE A 238 5.99 22.20 -3.13
CA ILE A 238 6.62 23.40 -2.54
C ILE A 238 6.76 24.50 -3.60
N ALA A 239 7.20 24.15 -4.82
CA ALA A 239 7.26 25.10 -5.93
C ALA A 239 5.88 25.70 -6.25
N GLU A 240 4.84 24.86 -6.35
CA GLU A 240 3.45 25.34 -6.52
C GLU A 240 3.02 26.26 -5.37
N THR A 241 3.46 25.97 -4.14
CA THR A 241 3.14 26.80 -2.97
C THR A 241 3.77 28.18 -3.07
N TYR A 242 5.03 28.27 -3.49
CA TYR A 242 5.73 29.54 -3.72
C TYR A 242 5.08 30.37 -4.83
N ASP A 243 4.75 29.74 -5.97
CA ASP A 243 4.03 30.41 -7.07
C ASP A 243 2.71 31.04 -6.60
N ARG A 244 1.97 30.36 -5.70
CA ARG A 244 0.73 30.88 -5.10
C ARG A 244 0.96 31.98 -4.06
N LEU A 245 2.10 31.99 -3.39
CA LEU A 245 2.49 33.04 -2.44
C LEU A 245 3.05 34.28 -3.14
N GLY A 246 3.48 34.15 -4.40
CA GLY A 246 4.09 35.24 -5.17
C GLY A 246 5.55 35.49 -4.80
N GLU A 247 6.24 34.46 -4.31
CA GLU A 247 7.65 34.44 -3.90
C GLU A 247 8.45 33.51 -4.82
#